data_AF-A0A6H3NNT3-F1
#
_entry.id   AF-A0A6H3NNT3-F1
#
_cell.length_a   1.000
_cell.length_b   1.000
_cell.length_c   1.000
_cell.angle_alpha   90.00
_cell.angle_beta   90.00
_cell.angle_gamma   90.00
#
_symmetry.space_group_name_H-M   'P 1'
#
loop_
_entity.id
_entity.type
_entity.pdbx_description
1 polymer ?
#
loop_
_entity_poly.entity_id
_entity_poly.type
_entity_poly.pdbx_seq_one_letter_code
_entity_poly.pdbx_strand_id
1 'polypeptide(L)'
;MDRKTLITVSILFILPIVSILYKLNVAELSLLPVEVDDTVNLQVVILPKENVAVSEVTFPIPKQFIQSRVLKSNTKVEDLDFRLQKKQYGHLGIWEGEDWNSSIGYYAKIKILPYTHTNPEPEIQQTNEKQLGKEPYYLSLKNFSSEEIRLGKKLFEQIHPYDRDNVAAAKQIYYFISEEVLNTSKDITLADTIRLNNGSAYTQAMLFSLLCRMKGIQARTVAGFDLSKQNSKDNKVKLSFWNEIRIHGKWYFVSTYKNIFARHVDGYLPLWKSVEEKRSLGEDPATFRYTAYITKSNVNRYNFKEYSEEVASSNSFLRYYSLYSLPTPLQNLFRLVILIPIGALVLSVARNMIGIPTFGIFTPILLAMFFYETNLLFGICFFLLMIGLGFFERYALDKYYLLAVPRLSILLTITVITLILFSILNEEISFFNQMSVTLFPIVITTIFVERFSIMIIEEGIFHTFVTLAGTLLIALISYMIFFFGSLQILFFTHPELLFIVIAIQILLGQYKGYRISELFRFKEIFKS
;
A
#
# COMPACT_ATOMS: atom_id res chain seq x y z
N MET A 1 -35.22 -28.05 18.98
CA MET A 1 -34.16 -27.40 19.79
C MET A 1 -34.69 -27.24 21.21
N ASP A 2 -33.91 -27.58 22.24
CA ASP A 2 -34.37 -27.48 23.62
C ASP A 2 -34.53 -26.00 24.05
N ARG A 3 -35.52 -25.71 24.91
CA ARG A 3 -35.84 -24.34 25.38
C ARG A 3 -34.63 -23.70 26.07
N LYS A 4 -33.84 -24.49 26.80
CA LYS A 4 -32.60 -24.03 27.43
C LYS A 4 -31.56 -23.57 26.40
N THR A 5 -31.36 -24.33 25.32
CA THR A 5 -30.43 -23.94 24.24
C THR A 5 -30.88 -22.66 23.56
N LEU A 6 -32.18 -22.52 23.26
CA LEU A 6 -32.69 -21.33 22.59
C LEU A 6 -32.49 -20.07 23.44
N ILE A 7 -32.67 -20.16 24.76
CA ILE A 7 -32.37 -19.07 25.70
C ILE A 7 -30.87 -18.74 25.69
N THR A 8 -30.00 -19.74 25.80
CA THR A 8 -28.54 -19.53 25.79
C THR A 8 -28.05 -18.89 24.49
N VAL A 9 -28.50 -19.37 23.34
CA VAL A 9 -28.17 -18.80 22.02
C VAL A 9 -28.66 -17.36 21.93
N SER A 10 -29.89 -17.07 22.37
CA SER A 10 -30.46 -15.72 22.34
C SER A 10 -29.63 -14.74 23.19
N ILE A 11 -29.21 -15.15 24.40
CA ILE A 11 -28.34 -14.32 25.26
C ILE A 11 -27.01 -14.03 24.58
N LEU A 12 -26.38 -15.04 23.96
CA LEU A 12 -25.10 -14.90 23.27
C LEU A 12 -25.17 -14.00 22.02
N PHE A 13 -26.35 -13.86 21.40
CA PHE A 13 -26.59 -12.90 20.31
C PHE A 13 -26.87 -11.49 20.82
N ILE A 14 -27.65 -11.36 21.88
CA ILE A 14 -28.07 -10.05 22.41
C ILE A 14 -26.89 -9.31 23.06
N LEU A 15 -26.03 -10.00 23.81
CA LEU A 15 -24.96 -9.39 24.59
C LEU A 15 -23.95 -8.58 23.72
N PRO A 16 -23.45 -9.10 22.58
CA PRO A 16 -22.57 -8.33 21.69
C PRO A 16 -23.27 -7.15 21.01
N ILE A 17 -24.54 -7.32 20.62
CA ILE A 17 -25.32 -6.24 19.99
C ILE A 17 -25.52 -5.08 20.96
N VAL A 18 -25.85 -5.38 22.23
CA VAL A 18 -25.98 -4.38 23.28
C VAL A 18 -24.65 -3.68 23.55
N SER A 19 -23.53 -4.40 23.57
CA SER A 19 -22.19 -3.79 23.72
C SER A 19 -21.88 -2.82 22.56
N ILE A 20 -22.14 -3.22 21.32
CA ILE A 20 -21.92 -2.38 20.13
C ILE A 20 -22.82 -1.13 20.18
N LEU A 21 -24.10 -1.29 20.51
CA LEU A 21 -25.04 -0.16 20.64
C LEU A 21 -24.62 0.82 21.74
N TYR A 22 -24.09 0.32 22.86
CA TYR A 22 -23.55 1.16 23.92
C TYR A 22 -22.31 1.94 23.45
N LYS A 23 -21.38 1.28 22.74
CA LYS A 23 -20.18 1.93 22.19
C LYS A 23 -20.56 3.06 21.20
N LEU A 24 -21.56 2.83 20.35
CA LEU A 24 -22.01 3.82 19.36
C LEU A 24 -22.77 4.99 19.98
N ASN A 25 -23.73 4.72 20.88
CA ASN A 25 -24.67 5.74 21.36
C ASN A 25 -24.23 6.45 22.64
N VAL A 26 -23.43 5.79 23.48
CA VAL A 26 -23.04 6.30 24.81
C VAL A 26 -21.57 6.69 24.85
N ALA A 27 -20.70 5.89 24.23
CA ALA A 27 -19.26 6.17 24.24
C ALA A 27 -18.78 7.01 23.04
N GLU A 28 -19.68 7.38 22.11
CA GLU A 28 -19.42 8.10 20.87
C GLU A 28 -18.26 7.50 20.02
N LEU A 29 -18.01 6.19 20.17
CA LEU A 29 -16.95 5.50 19.46
C LEU A 29 -17.43 5.10 18.07
N SER A 30 -16.59 5.33 17.07
CA SER A 30 -16.85 4.88 15.70
C SER A 30 -16.92 3.35 15.60
N LEU A 31 -17.87 2.79 14.80
CA LEU A 31 -18.04 1.33 14.64
C LEU A 31 -16.76 0.65 14.12
N LEU A 32 -16.10 1.32 13.18
CA LEU A 32 -14.82 0.96 12.64
C LEU A 32 -13.88 2.16 12.84
N PRO A 33 -12.57 1.94 13.01
CA PRO A 33 -11.59 3.01 12.96
C PRO A 33 -11.74 3.82 11.65
N VAL A 34 -11.28 5.07 11.66
CA VAL A 34 -11.39 5.95 10.49
C VAL A 34 -10.50 5.44 9.35
N GLU A 35 -11.06 5.38 8.13
CA GLU A 35 -10.28 5.03 6.95
C GLU A 35 -9.19 6.07 6.69
N VAL A 36 -7.93 5.63 6.63
CA VAL A 36 -6.80 6.47 6.25
C VAL A 36 -6.66 6.39 4.74
N ASP A 37 -6.98 7.50 4.08
CA ASP A 37 -6.62 7.68 2.69
C ASP A 37 -5.11 7.50 2.49
N ASP A 38 -4.68 7.07 1.30
CA ASP A 38 -3.27 6.89 0.97
C ASP A 38 -2.45 8.14 1.34
N THR A 39 -1.68 8.01 2.42
CA THR A 39 -0.84 9.08 2.98
C THR A 39 0.62 8.76 2.74
N VAL A 40 1.36 9.84 2.55
CA VAL A 40 2.78 9.81 2.25
C VAL A 40 3.50 10.65 3.29
N ASN A 41 4.50 10.05 3.93
CA ASN A 41 5.40 10.74 4.83
C ASN A 41 6.61 11.22 4.00
N LEU A 42 6.69 12.54 3.83
CA LEU A 42 7.81 13.23 3.22
C LEU A 42 8.76 13.69 4.33
N GLN A 43 10.02 13.29 4.23
CA GLN A 43 11.11 13.79 5.05
C GLN A 43 12.16 14.41 4.11
N VAL A 44 12.43 15.69 4.27
CA VAL A 44 13.49 16.39 3.53
C VAL A 44 14.59 16.75 4.51
N VAL A 45 15.81 16.29 4.23
CA VAL A 45 17.01 16.63 5.00
C VAL A 45 17.87 17.52 4.14
N ILE A 46 18.20 18.72 4.62
CA ILE A 46 19.08 19.67 3.94
C ILE A 46 20.38 19.77 4.74
N LEU A 47 21.51 19.61 4.04
CA LEU A 47 22.86 19.65 4.57
C LEU A 47 23.65 20.77 3.88
N PRO A 48 24.37 21.62 4.63
CA PRO A 48 25.26 22.61 4.03
C PRO A 48 26.46 21.89 3.41
N LYS A 49 27.07 22.49 2.38
CA LYS A 49 28.31 21.97 1.81
C LYS A 49 29.49 22.44 2.66
N GLU A 50 30.48 21.58 2.88
CA GLU A 50 31.66 21.93 3.68
C GLU A 50 32.31 23.25 3.22
N ASN A 51 32.64 24.11 4.18
CA ASN A 51 33.28 25.43 3.98
C ASN A 51 32.48 26.49 3.20
N VAL A 52 31.14 26.43 3.22
CA VAL A 52 30.29 27.48 2.65
C VAL A 52 29.43 28.10 3.74
N ALA A 53 29.67 29.39 4.05
CA ALA A 53 28.80 30.17 4.93
C ALA A 53 27.50 30.49 4.18
N VAL A 54 26.38 29.90 4.62
CA VAL A 54 25.05 30.11 4.04
C VAL A 54 24.15 30.69 5.10
N SER A 55 23.81 31.97 4.99
CA SER A 55 22.93 32.66 5.94
C SER A 55 21.44 32.35 5.76
N GLU A 56 21.04 31.93 4.54
CA GLU A 56 19.64 31.67 4.19
C GLU A 56 19.53 30.45 3.25
N VAL A 57 18.67 29.50 3.64
CA VAL A 57 18.27 28.38 2.79
C VAL A 57 16.80 28.50 2.46
N THR A 58 16.45 28.38 1.17
CA THR A 58 15.05 28.35 0.73
C THR A 58 14.73 27.01 0.06
N PHE A 59 13.66 26.33 0.49
CA PHE A 59 13.22 25.07 -0.13
C PHE A 59 11.70 25.05 -0.33
N PRO A 60 11.18 24.53 -1.47
CA PRO A 60 9.75 24.41 -1.70
C PRO A 60 9.13 23.37 -0.77
N ILE A 61 8.17 23.80 0.05
CA ILE A 61 7.44 22.90 0.93
C ILE A 61 6.04 22.61 0.39
N PRO A 62 5.47 21.42 0.68
CA PRO A 62 4.15 21.04 0.22
C PRO A 62 3.07 22.08 0.59
N LYS A 63 2.33 22.53 -0.42
CA LYS A 63 1.11 23.34 -0.28
C LYS A 63 -0.11 22.46 -0.50
N GLN A 64 -1.26 22.86 0.06
CA GLN A 64 -2.53 22.26 -0.28
C GLN A 64 -2.89 22.59 -1.74
N PHE A 65 -2.86 21.58 -2.60
CA PHE A 65 -3.29 21.62 -3.99
C PHE A 65 -4.50 20.70 -4.21
N ILE A 66 -5.10 20.76 -5.41
CA ILE A 66 -6.17 19.82 -5.80
C ILE A 66 -5.67 18.37 -5.71
N GLN A 67 -4.39 18.14 -6.00
CA GLN A 67 -3.76 16.81 -6.01
C GLN A 67 -3.04 16.44 -4.71
N SER A 68 -2.98 17.33 -3.71
CA SER A 68 -2.30 17.06 -2.44
C SER A 68 -2.90 17.84 -1.27
N ARG A 69 -3.17 17.13 -0.17
CA ARG A 69 -3.63 17.74 1.09
C ARG A 69 -2.62 17.46 2.18
N VAL A 70 -1.96 18.51 2.69
CA VAL A 70 -1.03 18.41 3.82
C VAL A 70 -1.85 18.22 5.10
N LEU A 71 -1.62 17.13 5.82
CA LEU A 71 -2.33 16.81 7.07
C LEU A 71 -1.59 17.38 8.28
N LYS A 72 -0.27 17.16 8.33
CA LYS A 72 0.60 17.65 9.40
C LYS A 72 1.97 17.95 8.82
N SER A 73 2.58 19.05 9.25
CA SER A 73 3.98 19.36 8.94
C SER A 73 4.70 19.76 10.22
N ASN A 74 5.94 19.32 10.36
CA ASN A 74 6.82 19.72 11.43
C ASN A 74 8.21 20.00 10.87
N THR A 75 8.97 20.89 11.50
CA THR A 75 10.36 21.15 11.14
C THR A 75 11.21 20.90 12.38
N LYS A 76 12.31 20.15 12.22
CA LYS A 76 13.35 20.04 13.23
C LYS A 76 14.33 21.16 12.94
N VAL A 77 14.46 22.07 13.89
CA VAL A 77 15.29 23.26 13.78
C VAL A 77 16.21 23.27 14.98
N GLU A 78 17.50 23.12 14.74
CA GLU A 78 18.56 23.34 15.73
C GLU A 78 19.29 24.60 15.26
N ASP A 79 19.24 25.66 16.06
CA ASP A 79 19.97 26.93 15.89
C ASP A 79 19.60 27.83 14.69
N LEU A 80 18.43 27.59 14.07
CA LEU A 80 17.94 28.36 12.91
C LEU A 80 16.53 28.93 13.17
N ASP A 81 16.19 30.02 12.50
CA ASP A 81 14.83 30.57 12.47
C ASP A 81 14.09 30.10 11.21
N PHE A 82 12.88 29.57 11.38
CA PHE A 82 12.04 29.11 10.27
C PHE A 82 10.96 30.13 9.93
N ARG A 83 10.94 30.58 8.67
CA ARG A 83 9.92 31.47 8.11
C ARG A 83 9.20 30.81 6.93
N LEU A 84 7.88 30.88 6.95
CA LEU A 84 7.04 30.36 5.87
C LEU A 84 6.61 31.48 4.93
N GLN A 85 7.12 31.49 3.69
CA GLN A 85 6.64 32.41 2.66
C GLN A 85 5.56 31.75 1.80
N LYS A 86 4.31 32.18 1.97
CA LYS A 86 3.18 31.69 1.17
C LYS A 86 3.11 32.43 -0.17
N LYS A 87 3.31 31.71 -1.28
CA LYS A 87 3.03 32.21 -2.63
C LYS A 87 1.82 31.51 -3.25
N GLN A 88 1.30 32.08 -4.34
CA GLN A 88 0.19 31.50 -5.11
C GLN A 88 0.58 30.13 -5.71
N TYR A 89 1.82 30.01 -6.16
CA TYR A 89 2.42 28.87 -6.85
C TYR A 89 2.88 27.73 -5.94
N GLY A 90 3.16 28.03 -4.67
CA GLY A 90 3.67 27.07 -3.70
C GLY A 90 4.05 27.78 -2.41
N HIS A 91 4.58 27.03 -1.45
CA HIS A 91 5.11 27.58 -0.21
C HIS A 91 6.62 27.42 -0.19
N LEU A 92 7.33 28.43 0.28
CA LEU A 92 8.77 28.36 0.52
C LEU A 92 8.99 28.32 2.03
N GLY A 93 9.68 27.28 2.49
CA GLY A 93 10.35 27.33 3.78
C GLY A 93 11.65 28.11 3.62
N ILE A 94 11.85 29.08 4.49
CA ILE A 94 13.06 29.88 4.58
C ILE A 94 13.66 29.58 5.96
N TRP A 95 14.90 29.10 5.98
CA TRP A 95 15.65 28.88 7.21
C TRP A 95 16.80 29.87 7.23
N GLU A 96 16.88 30.68 8.28
CA GLU A 96 17.88 31.73 8.44
C GLU A 96 18.65 31.55 9.74
N GLY A 97 19.96 31.78 9.68
CA GLY A 97 20.82 31.80 10.86
C GLY A 97 22.28 32.02 10.48
N GLU A 98 23.12 32.13 11.50
CA GLU A 98 24.54 32.46 11.35
C GLU A 98 25.37 31.17 11.37
N ASP A 99 26.10 30.90 10.28
CA ASP A 99 27.07 29.80 10.13
C ASP A 99 26.61 28.44 10.70
N TRP A 100 25.47 27.94 10.21
CA TRP A 100 24.93 26.65 10.64
C TRP A 100 25.67 25.47 9.99
N ASN A 101 26.07 24.50 10.82
CA ASN A 101 26.65 23.21 10.40
C ASN A 101 25.72 22.02 10.67
N SER A 102 24.53 22.26 11.22
CA SER A 102 23.54 21.24 11.59
C SER A 102 22.70 20.80 10.39
N SER A 103 22.06 19.62 10.44
CA SER A 103 21.16 19.19 9.38
C SER A 103 19.75 19.76 9.60
N ILE A 104 19.16 20.41 8.59
CA ILE A 104 17.77 20.88 8.65
C ILE A 104 16.85 19.73 8.23
N GLY A 105 15.84 19.43 9.06
CA GLY A 105 14.88 18.36 8.79
C GLY A 105 13.45 18.88 8.65
N TYR A 106 12.84 18.75 7.47
CA TYR A 106 11.41 19.04 7.27
C TYR A 106 10.63 17.73 7.14
N TYR A 107 9.53 17.61 7.89
CA TYR A 107 8.66 16.43 7.93
C TYR A 107 7.23 16.83 7.59
N ALA A 108 6.61 16.15 6.62
CA ALA A 108 5.21 16.37 6.30
C ALA A 108 4.48 15.05 6.01
N LYS A 109 3.28 14.91 6.58
CA LYS A 109 2.32 13.86 6.24
C LYS A 109 1.31 14.43 5.26
N ILE A 110 1.23 13.83 4.08
CA ILE A 110 0.50 14.38 2.92
C ILE A 110 -0.43 13.32 2.37
N LYS A 111 -1.72 13.65 2.19
CA LYS A 111 -2.68 12.85 1.43
C LYS A 111 -2.53 13.20 -0.05
N ILE A 112 -2.41 12.21 -0.91
CA ILE A 112 -2.29 12.41 -2.36
C ILE A 112 -3.63 12.09 -3.00
N LEU A 113 -4.04 12.93 -3.94
CA LEU A 113 -5.25 12.74 -4.73
C LEU A 113 -4.84 12.53 -6.19
N PRO A 114 -5.42 11.55 -6.90
CA PRO A 114 -5.06 11.26 -8.27
C PRO A 114 -5.45 12.39 -9.22
N TYR A 115 -4.77 12.48 -10.38
CA TYR A 115 -5.23 13.34 -11.47
C TYR A 115 -6.46 12.71 -12.12
N THR A 116 -7.63 13.30 -11.93
CA THR A 116 -8.93 12.71 -12.32
C THR A 116 -9.30 12.88 -13.79
N HIS A 117 -8.61 13.75 -14.54
CA HIS A 117 -8.96 14.07 -15.92
C HIS A 117 -8.08 13.32 -16.93
N THR A 118 -8.72 12.52 -17.77
CA THR A 118 -8.08 11.78 -18.87
C THR A 118 -8.53 12.34 -20.22
N ASN A 119 -7.62 12.29 -21.20
CA ASN A 119 -7.79 12.61 -22.61
C ASN A 119 -8.73 13.81 -22.90
N PRO A 120 -8.19 15.04 -23.07
CA PRO A 120 -9.02 16.20 -23.38
C PRO A 120 -9.83 16.01 -24.67
N GLU A 121 -11.10 16.36 -24.62
CA GLU A 121 -11.98 16.44 -25.81
C GLU A 121 -11.49 17.56 -26.74
N PRO A 122 -11.56 17.37 -28.07
CA PRO A 122 -11.16 18.40 -29.03
C PRO A 122 -12.08 19.62 -28.93
N GLU A 123 -11.54 20.83 -29.10
CA GLU A 123 -12.35 22.05 -29.11
C GLU A 123 -13.26 22.06 -30.34
N ILE A 124 -14.53 21.71 -30.16
CA ILE A 124 -15.56 21.94 -31.17
C ILE A 124 -15.92 23.42 -31.11
N GLN A 125 -15.78 24.13 -32.24
CA GLN A 125 -16.12 25.56 -32.34
C GLN A 125 -17.56 25.80 -31.88
N GLN A 126 -17.72 26.32 -30.66
CA GLN A 126 -18.90 27.05 -30.25
C GLN A 126 -18.48 28.50 -30.03
N THR A 127 -18.86 29.30 -31.01
CA THR A 127 -18.98 30.75 -30.93
C THR A 127 -19.90 31.07 -29.75
N ASN A 128 -19.33 31.38 -28.59
CA ASN A 128 -19.94 32.25 -27.59
C ASN A 128 -18.87 32.67 -26.57
N GLU A 129 -18.47 33.93 -26.71
CA GLU A 129 -17.68 34.67 -25.76
C GLU A 129 -18.32 34.63 -24.36
N LYS A 130 -17.61 34.01 -23.42
CA LYS A 130 -17.26 34.58 -22.09
C LYS A 130 -16.80 33.45 -21.20
N GLN A 131 -15.49 33.35 -21.02
CA GLN A 131 -14.86 33.17 -19.71
C GLN A 131 -13.34 33.29 -19.86
N LEU A 132 -12.86 34.51 -20.15
CA LEU A 132 -11.47 34.88 -19.83
C LEU A 132 -11.37 35.05 -18.31
N GLY A 133 -11.33 33.93 -17.58
CA GLY A 133 -11.24 33.91 -16.13
C GLY A 133 -9.85 34.31 -15.65
N LYS A 134 -9.69 35.58 -15.24
CA LYS A 134 -8.79 36.14 -14.19
C LYS A 134 -7.32 35.67 -14.03
N GLU A 135 -6.72 34.92 -14.95
CA GLU A 135 -5.32 34.47 -14.79
C GLU A 135 -4.48 34.59 -16.09
N PRO A 136 -4.21 35.82 -16.60
CA PRO A 136 -3.36 36.05 -17.78
C PRO A 136 -1.89 35.63 -17.57
N TYR A 137 -1.52 35.26 -16.35
CA TYR A 137 -0.14 34.96 -15.99
C TYR A 137 0.40 33.65 -16.57
N TYR A 138 -0.44 32.61 -16.67
CA TYR A 138 -0.02 31.33 -17.26
C TYR A 138 0.15 31.38 -18.78
N LEU A 139 -0.05 32.55 -19.38
CA LEU A 139 0.27 32.88 -20.78
C LEU A 139 1.51 33.78 -20.89
N SER A 140 1.99 34.34 -19.78
CA SER A 140 3.09 35.30 -19.78
C SER A 140 4.41 34.64 -20.17
N LEU A 141 5.12 35.29 -21.10
CA LEU A 141 6.48 34.93 -21.51
C LEU A 141 7.58 35.74 -20.80
N LYS A 142 7.21 36.63 -19.86
CA LYS A 142 8.15 37.57 -19.21
C LYS A 142 9.31 36.90 -18.46
N ASN A 143 9.13 35.64 -18.06
CA ASN A 143 10.11 34.90 -17.26
C ASN A 143 11.06 34.04 -18.12
N PHE A 144 10.94 34.14 -19.44
CA PHE A 144 11.86 33.55 -20.39
C PHE A 144 12.84 34.62 -20.87
N SER A 145 14.10 34.24 -21.09
CA SER A 145 15.10 35.15 -21.61
C SER A 145 14.77 35.53 -23.05
N SER A 146 15.26 36.69 -23.49
CA SER A 146 15.09 37.12 -24.89
C SER A 146 15.68 36.11 -25.89
N GLU A 147 16.76 35.43 -25.51
CA GLU A 147 17.37 34.36 -26.30
C GLU A 147 16.47 33.12 -26.39
N GLU A 148 15.91 32.66 -25.27
CA GLU A 148 14.99 31.52 -25.22
C GLU A 148 13.74 31.78 -26.05
N ILE A 149 13.17 32.98 -25.98
CA ILE A 149 12.00 33.38 -26.77
C ILE A 149 12.33 33.37 -28.26
N ARG A 150 13.51 33.88 -28.66
CA ARG A 150 13.94 33.89 -30.06
C ARG A 150 14.13 32.48 -30.62
N LEU A 151 14.79 31.60 -29.86
CA LEU A 151 15.00 30.20 -30.24
C LEU A 151 13.69 29.42 -30.26
N GLY A 152 12.84 29.62 -29.25
CA GLY A 152 11.50 29.05 -29.16
C GLY A 152 10.62 29.48 -30.32
N LYS A 153 10.69 30.74 -30.76
CA LYS A 153 9.96 31.24 -31.94
C LYS A 153 10.37 30.53 -33.22
N LYS A 154 11.68 30.37 -33.45
CA LYS A 154 12.19 29.63 -34.61
C LYS A 154 11.69 28.18 -34.61
N LEU A 155 11.68 27.54 -33.44
CA LEU A 155 11.19 26.17 -33.28
C LEU A 155 9.67 26.08 -33.47
N PHE A 156 8.93 27.05 -32.95
CA PHE A 156 7.48 27.16 -33.11
C PHE A 156 7.08 27.30 -34.58
N GLU A 157 7.81 28.13 -35.33
CA GLU A 157 7.68 28.27 -36.78
C GLU A 157 8.09 27.01 -37.55
N GLN A 158 8.89 26.10 -36.99
CA GLN A 158 9.18 24.81 -37.63
C GLN A 158 8.06 23.80 -37.40
N ILE A 159 7.56 23.71 -36.16
CA ILE A 159 6.52 22.75 -35.77
C ILE A 159 5.19 23.05 -36.46
N HIS A 160 4.87 24.32 -36.73
CA HIS A 160 3.57 24.79 -37.22
C HIS A 160 2.40 24.12 -36.46
N PRO A 161 2.24 24.39 -35.14
CA PRO A 161 1.20 23.75 -34.34
C PRO A 161 -0.20 24.01 -34.92
N TYR A 162 -1.04 22.97 -34.96
CA TYR A 162 -2.37 23.04 -35.56
C TYR A 162 -3.20 24.23 -35.04
N ASP A 163 -3.76 25.03 -35.96
CA ASP A 163 -4.32 26.32 -35.58
C ASP A 163 -5.73 26.28 -35.01
N ARG A 164 -6.52 25.25 -35.34
CA ARG A 164 -7.97 25.22 -35.04
C ARG A 164 -8.33 24.58 -33.70
N ASP A 165 -7.44 23.77 -33.12
CA ASP A 165 -7.70 23.03 -31.88
C ASP A 165 -6.48 23.09 -30.97
N ASN A 166 -6.66 23.70 -29.79
CA ASN A 166 -5.63 23.81 -28.77
C ASN A 166 -5.14 22.42 -28.29
N VAL A 167 -6.01 21.41 -28.32
CA VAL A 167 -5.65 20.04 -27.93
C VAL A 167 -4.73 19.39 -28.94
N ALA A 168 -5.09 19.45 -30.23
CA ALA A 168 -4.25 18.99 -31.32
C ALA A 168 -2.88 19.72 -31.34
N ALA A 169 -2.88 21.05 -31.13
CA ALA A 169 -1.65 21.84 -31.04
C ALA A 169 -0.76 21.38 -29.88
N ALA A 170 -1.33 21.19 -28.68
CA ALA A 170 -0.60 20.71 -27.51
C ALA A 170 -0.05 19.29 -27.72
N LYS A 171 -0.81 18.41 -28.37
CA LYS A 171 -0.37 17.06 -28.73
C LYS A 171 0.80 17.09 -29.71
N GLN A 172 0.73 17.93 -30.74
CA GLN A 172 1.81 18.06 -31.74
C GLN A 172 3.10 18.59 -31.11
N ILE A 173 3.01 19.62 -30.26
CA ILE A 173 4.15 20.13 -29.49
C ILE A 173 4.71 19.04 -28.56
N TYR A 174 3.84 18.28 -27.91
CA TYR A 174 4.23 17.16 -27.05
C TYR A 174 4.97 16.09 -27.83
N TYR A 175 4.42 15.61 -28.96
CA TYR A 175 5.02 14.57 -29.78
C TYR A 175 6.39 14.99 -30.32
N PHE A 176 6.49 16.22 -30.82
CA PHE A 176 7.76 16.79 -31.27
C PHE A 176 8.82 16.73 -30.17
N ILE A 177 8.53 17.21 -28.96
CA ILE A 177 9.53 17.20 -27.88
C ILE A 177 9.85 15.76 -27.45
N SER A 178 8.86 14.87 -27.33
CA SER A 178 9.11 13.50 -26.89
C SER A 178 9.90 12.64 -27.88
N GLU A 179 9.83 12.97 -29.17
CA GLU A 179 10.48 12.20 -30.24
C GLU A 179 11.83 12.80 -30.66
N GLU A 180 11.92 14.13 -30.75
CA GLU A 180 13.12 14.82 -31.25
C GLU A 180 14.12 15.16 -30.14
N VAL A 181 13.68 15.36 -28.89
CA VAL A 181 14.56 15.75 -27.78
C VAL A 181 14.99 14.52 -26.99
N LEU A 182 16.27 14.16 -27.09
CA LEU A 182 16.84 13.04 -26.35
C LEU A 182 16.88 13.35 -24.84
N ASN A 183 16.65 12.32 -24.01
CA ASN A 183 16.70 12.45 -22.56
C ASN A 183 18.14 12.46 -22.03
N THR A 184 18.49 13.47 -21.22
CA THR A 184 19.76 13.50 -20.46
C THR A 184 19.52 13.72 -18.97
N SER A 185 20.47 13.23 -18.16
CA SER A 185 20.55 13.51 -16.73
C SER A 185 21.56 14.60 -16.37
N LYS A 186 22.21 15.21 -17.37
CA LYS A 186 23.18 16.30 -17.17
C LYS A 186 22.44 17.64 -16.96
N ASP A 187 23.06 18.52 -16.18
CA ASP A 187 22.59 19.91 -16.06
C ASP A 187 22.87 20.64 -17.37
N ILE A 188 21.80 21.09 -18.02
CA ILE A 188 21.82 21.77 -19.31
C ILE A 188 20.82 22.92 -19.28
N THR A 189 21.10 23.97 -20.05
CA THR A 189 20.20 25.12 -20.13
C THR A 189 19.07 24.89 -21.14
N LEU A 190 18.00 25.68 -21.04
CA LEU A 190 16.91 25.64 -22.02
C LEU A 190 17.39 26.01 -23.43
N ALA A 191 18.28 27.00 -23.54
CA ALA A 191 18.85 27.40 -24.83
C ALA A 191 19.68 26.27 -25.47
N ASP A 192 20.47 25.55 -24.67
CA ASP A 192 21.23 24.40 -25.14
C ASP A 192 20.32 23.23 -25.51
N THR A 193 19.22 23.04 -24.78
CA THR A 193 18.22 22.02 -25.09
C THR A 193 17.64 22.22 -26.50
N ILE A 194 17.33 23.47 -26.86
CA ILE A 194 16.80 23.81 -28.18
C ILE A 194 17.86 23.66 -29.29
N ARG A 195 19.15 23.86 -28.97
CA ARG A 195 20.24 23.77 -29.95
C ARG A 195 20.72 22.35 -30.20
N LEU A 196 20.81 21.55 -29.13
CA LEU A 196 21.44 20.24 -29.13
C LEU A 196 20.41 19.09 -29.20
N ASN A 197 19.12 19.40 -29.15
CA ASN A 197 18.02 18.42 -29.08
C ASN A 197 18.25 17.39 -27.96
N ASN A 198 18.73 17.87 -26.82
CA ASN A 198 18.99 17.03 -25.65
C ASN A 198 18.49 17.77 -24.40
N GLY A 199 17.66 17.13 -23.58
CA GLY A 199 16.87 17.77 -22.53
C GLY A 199 16.81 16.96 -21.24
N SER A 200 16.87 17.64 -20.09
CA SER A 200 16.54 17.04 -18.79
C SER A 200 15.04 17.15 -18.53
N ALA A 201 14.52 16.45 -17.53
CA ALA A 201 13.09 16.58 -17.16
C ALA A 201 12.69 18.05 -16.93
N TYR A 202 13.60 18.86 -16.37
CA TYR A 202 13.41 20.29 -16.15
C TYR A 202 13.33 21.08 -17.47
N THR A 203 14.34 20.96 -18.34
CA THR A 203 14.39 21.79 -19.56
C THR A 203 13.36 21.39 -20.59
N GLN A 204 13.03 20.11 -20.71
CA GLN A 204 11.94 19.66 -21.58
C GLN A 204 10.58 20.19 -21.11
N ALA A 205 10.32 20.16 -19.79
CA ALA A 205 9.08 20.70 -19.25
C ALA A 205 9.00 22.23 -19.46
N MET A 206 10.11 22.95 -19.31
CA MET A 206 10.18 24.37 -19.65
C MET A 206 9.95 24.66 -21.14
N LEU A 207 10.56 23.86 -22.02
CA LEU A 207 10.39 23.99 -23.47
C LEU A 207 8.93 23.79 -23.89
N PHE A 208 8.29 22.75 -23.35
CA PHE A 208 6.89 22.48 -23.59
C PHE A 208 6.00 23.63 -23.10
N SER A 209 6.27 24.16 -21.90
CA SER A 209 5.56 25.32 -21.34
C SER A 209 5.73 26.56 -22.23
N LEU A 210 6.95 26.84 -22.71
CA LEU A 210 7.26 27.96 -23.62
C LEU A 210 6.43 27.86 -24.91
N LEU A 211 6.50 26.74 -25.61
CA LEU A 211 5.80 26.55 -26.89
C LEU A 211 4.27 26.59 -26.74
N CYS A 212 3.73 25.99 -25.67
CA CYS A 212 2.30 26.07 -25.38
C CYS A 212 1.85 27.51 -25.12
N ARG A 213 2.61 28.28 -24.33
CA ARG A 213 2.31 29.69 -24.04
C ARG A 213 2.39 30.56 -25.30
N MET A 214 3.33 30.28 -26.20
CA MET A 214 3.42 30.97 -27.50
C MET A 214 2.20 30.73 -28.39
N LYS A 215 1.59 29.54 -28.33
CA LYS A 215 0.32 29.26 -29.02
C LYS A 215 -0.89 29.94 -28.37
N GLY A 216 -0.77 30.39 -27.12
CA GLY A 216 -1.87 30.91 -26.32
C GLY A 216 -2.55 29.85 -25.43
N ILE A 217 -1.91 28.69 -25.26
CA ILE A 217 -2.37 27.62 -24.36
C ILE A 217 -1.83 27.90 -22.96
N GLN A 218 -2.71 27.93 -21.96
CA GLN A 218 -2.32 28.10 -20.56
C GLN A 218 -1.55 26.86 -20.08
N ALA A 219 -0.24 27.01 -19.88
CA ALA A 219 0.65 25.94 -19.46
C ALA A 219 1.52 26.38 -18.28
N ARG A 220 1.77 25.47 -17.34
CA ARG A 220 2.71 25.70 -16.23
C ARG A 220 3.59 24.50 -15.99
N THR A 221 4.86 24.76 -15.72
CA THR A 221 5.80 23.75 -15.26
C THR A 221 5.60 23.51 -13.77
N VAL A 222 5.46 22.27 -13.34
CA VAL A 222 5.28 21.85 -11.95
C VAL A 222 6.52 21.08 -11.51
N ALA A 223 7.05 21.43 -10.34
CA ALA A 223 8.12 20.69 -9.66
C ALA A 223 7.55 19.90 -8.49
N GLY A 224 8.05 18.69 -8.31
CA GLY A 224 7.66 17.85 -7.18
C GLY A 224 8.30 16.48 -7.18
N PHE A 225 7.79 15.57 -6.36
CA PHE A 225 8.37 14.23 -6.23
C PHE A 225 7.57 13.20 -7.00
N ASP A 226 8.29 12.37 -7.74
CA ASP A 226 7.78 11.20 -8.43
C ASP A 226 7.85 9.97 -7.53
N LEU A 227 6.69 9.45 -7.13
CA LEU A 227 6.55 8.33 -6.21
C LEU A 227 6.47 6.98 -6.91
N SER A 228 6.52 6.95 -8.24
CA SER A 228 6.55 5.70 -9.00
C SER A 228 7.92 5.03 -8.95
N LYS A 229 9.00 5.81 -8.77
CA LYS A 229 10.39 5.34 -8.68
C LYS A 229 10.88 5.31 -7.23
N GLN A 230 10.34 4.43 -6.40
CA GLN A 230 11.00 4.07 -5.15
C GLN A 230 12.08 3.02 -5.44
N ASN A 231 13.36 3.40 -5.32
CA ASN A 231 14.45 2.42 -5.31
C ASN A 231 14.40 1.67 -3.98
N SER A 232 14.18 0.34 -4.03
CA SER A 232 13.91 -0.54 -2.88
C SER A 232 14.98 -0.58 -1.77
N LYS A 233 16.12 0.12 -1.90
CA LYS A 233 17.17 0.12 -0.87
C LYS A 233 17.14 1.33 0.08
N ASP A 234 16.73 2.52 -0.39
CA ASP A 234 16.99 3.78 0.35
C ASP A 234 15.78 4.73 0.48
N ASN A 235 14.63 4.47 -0.15
CA ASN A 235 13.45 5.37 -0.18
C ASN A 235 13.73 6.84 -0.59
N LYS A 236 14.91 7.10 -1.19
CA LYS A 236 15.34 8.42 -1.67
C LYS A 236 14.60 8.78 -2.95
N VAL A 237 14.09 10.01 -3.01
CA VAL A 237 13.45 10.58 -4.20
C VAL A 237 14.20 11.82 -4.67
N LYS A 238 14.22 12.04 -5.98
CA LYS A 238 14.76 13.25 -6.61
C LYS A 238 13.61 14.14 -7.07
N LEU A 239 13.86 15.45 -7.11
CA LEU A 239 12.91 16.39 -7.70
C LEU A 239 12.71 16.05 -9.18
N SER A 240 11.45 16.00 -9.60
CA SER A 240 11.01 15.75 -10.96
C SER A 240 10.15 16.92 -11.44
N PHE A 241 10.08 17.07 -12.76
CA PHE A 241 9.40 18.17 -13.41
C PHE A 241 8.43 17.65 -14.47
N TRP A 242 7.24 18.25 -14.50
CA TRP A 242 6.20 17.94 -15.47
C TRP A 242 5.41 19.21 -15.78
N ASN A 243 4.45 19.12 -16.68
CA ASN A 243 3.57 20.22 -17.08
C ASN A 243 2.13 19.95 -16.68
N GLU A 244 1.42 21.04 -16.37
CA GLU A 244 -0.02 21.05 -16.34
C GLU A 244 -0.49 22.03 -17.43
N ILE A 245 -1.37 21.57 -18.33
CA ILE A 245 -2.01 22.40 -19.36
C ILE A 245 -3.49 22.59 -19.04
N ARG A 246 -4.03 23.77 -19.33
CA ARG A 246 -5.44 24.06 -19.08
C ARG A 246 -6.23 24.06 -20.38
N ILE A 247 -7.21 23.16 -20.46
CA ILE A 247 -8.13 22.98 -21.58
C ILE A 247 -9.55 22.89 -20.99
N HIS A 248 -10.53 23.62 -21.54
CA HIS A 248 -11.91 23.69 -21.02
C HIS A 248 -12.01 23.96 -19.51
N GLY A 249 -11.12 24.81 -18.97
CA GLY A 249 -11.10 25.15 -17.55
C GLY A 249 -10.50 24.08 -16.62
N LYS A 250 -10.13 22.91 -17.13
CA LYS A 250 -9.53 21.79 -16.38
C LYS A 250 -8.03 21.69 -16.62
N TRP A 251 -7.27 21.27 -15.62
CA TRP A 251 -5.82 21.05 -15.73
C TRP A 251 -5.51 19.58 -16.04
N TYR A 252 -4.75 19.34 -17.11
CA TYR A 252 -4.31 18.02 -17.54
C TYR A 252 -2.81 17.84 -17.31
N PHE A 253 -2.43 16.66 -16.81
CA PHE A 253 -1.04 16.29 -16.58
C PHE A 253 -0.34 15.95 -17.91
N VAL A 254 0.85 16.50 -18.12
CA VAL A 254 1.70 16.19 -19.28
C VAL A 254 3.14 16.05 -18.81
N SER A 255 3.84 15.01 -19.24
CA SER A 255 5.28 14.83 -19.03
C SER A 255 5.91 14.36 -20.32
N THR A 256 6.65 15.25 -20.99
CA THR A 256 7.41 14.92 -22.20
C THR A 256 8.54 13.93 -21.89
N TYR A 257 9.23 14.10 -20.76
CA TYR A 257 10.35 13.23 -20.37
C TYR A 257 9.95 11.76 -20.13
N LYS A 258 8.73 11.54 -19.63
CA LYS A 258 8.17 10.20 -19.38
C LYS A 258 7.22 9.71 -20.47
N ASN A 259 7.02 10.48 -21.54
CA ASN A 259 6.06 10.19 -22.60
C ASN A 259 4.64 9.94 -22.08
N ILE A 260 4.13 10.85 -21.25
CA ILE A 260 2.76 10.82 -20.72
C ILE A 260 2.02 12.09 -21.14
N PHE A 261 0.90 11.94 -21.87
CA PHE A 261 -0.01 13.05 -22.19
C PHE A 261 -1.42 12.73 -21.69
N ALA A 262 -1.93 13.53 -20.75
CA ALA A 262 -3.31 13.51 -20.25
C ALA A 262 -3.86 12.11 -19.92
N ARG A 263 -3.04 11.25 -19.29
CA ARG A 263 -3.47 9.94 -18.78
C ARG A 263 -3.77 10.01 -17.27
N HIS A 264 -4.45 9.00 -16.77
CA HIS A 264 -4.59 8.78 -15.32
C HIS A 264 -3.19 8.48 -14.77
N VAL A 265 -2.75 9.30 -13.80
CA VAL A 265 -1.42 9.20 -13.23
C VAL A 265 -1.52 9.30 -11.71
N ASP A 266 -1.04 8.25 -11.06
CA ASP A 266 -0.95 8.15 -9.61
C ASP A 266 0.49 8.38 -9.14
N GLY A 267 0.64 8.87 -7.90
CA GLY A 267 1.94 8.94 -7.25
C GLY A 267 2.83 10.11 -7.68
N TYR A 268 2.27 11.29 -7.90
CA TYR A 268 3.06 12.53 -8.07
C TYR A 268 2.66 13.54 -7.01
N LEU A 269 3.65 14.05 -6.28
CA LEU A 269 3.45 15.03 -5.23
C LEU A 269 3.90 16.42 -5.72
N PRO A 270 2.99 17.33 -6.11
CA PRO A 270 3.37 18.69 -6.49
C PRO A 270 3.84 19.49 -5.27
N LEU A 271 4.98 20.17 -5.41
CA LEU A 271 5.50 21.12 -4.41
C LEU A 271 5.37 22.56 -4.88
N TRP A 272 5.66 22.81 -6.16
CA TRP A 272 5.66 24.14 -6.74
C TRP A 272 5.03 24.13 -8.14
N LYS A 273 4.07 25.01 -8.38
CA LYS A 273 3.38 25.17 -9.67
C LYS A 273 3.79 26.47 -10.33
N SER A 274 4.35 26.42 -11.53
CA SER A 274 5.04 27.51 -12.24
C SER A 274 6.47 27.74 -11.79
N VAL A 275 7.35 26.83 -12.21
CA VAL A 275 8.81 26.95 -12.01
C VAL A 275 9.40 28.14 -12.77
N GLU A 276 8.72 28.63 -13.81
CA GLU A 276 9.20 29.76 -14.62
C GLU A 276 9.43 31.03 -13.76
N GLU A 277 8.68 31.21 -12.68
CA GLU A 277 8.80 32.34 -11.75
C GLU A 277 10.01 32.30 -10.82
N LYS A 278 10.42 31.08 -10.44
CA LYS A 278 11.55 30.87 -9.55
C LYS A 278 12.26 29.61 -10.05
N ARG A 279 13.22 29.81 -10.94
CA ARG A 279 14.00 28.73 -11.58
C ARG A 279 14.88 27.98 -10.57
N SER A 280 15.38 28.66 -9.53
CA SER A 280 16.11 28.05 -8.41
C SER A 280 15.14 27.62 -7.29
N LEU A 281 14.61 26.40 -7.38
CA LEU A 281 13.71 25.84 -6.37
C LEU A 281 14.47 25.17 -5.22
N GLY A 282 15.32 25.94 -4.54
CA GLY A 282 16.12 25.40 -3.44
C GLY A 282 17.15 24.37 -3.87
N GLU A 283 17.58 24.43 -5.13
CA GLU A 283 18.80 23.80 -5.60
C GLU A 283 19.79 24.91 -5.88
N ASP A 284 20.73 25.09 -4.97
CA ASP A 284 21.99 25.74 -5.28
C ASP A 284 23.11 24.74 -4.96
N PRO A 285 23.58 23.98 -5.97
CA PRO A 285 24.62 22.97 -5.81
C PRO A 285 25.94 23.53 -5.25
N ALA A 286 26.11 24.85 -5.29
CA ALA A 286 27.26 25.52 -4.72
C ALA A 286 27.15 25.62 -3.18
N THR A 287 25.95 25.78 -2.62
CA THR A 287 25.74 26.13 -1.20
C THR A 287 25.24 24.98 -0.34
N PHE A 288 24.28 24.17 -0.80
CA PHE A 288 23.72 23.07 0.01
C PHE A 288 23.25 21.87 -0.81
N ARG A 289 23.08 20.73 -0.14
CA ARG A 289 22.53 19.48 -0.71
C ARG A 289 21.28 19.08 0.06
N TYR A 290 20.22 18.70 -0.64
CA TYR A 290 19.05 18.09 -0.01
C TYR A 290 18.97 16.61 -0.36
N THR A 291 18.43 15.83 0.57
CA THR A 291 18.01 14.44 0.34
C THR A 291 16.58 14.32 0.83
N ALA A 292 15.67 13.99 -0.08
CA ALA A 292 14.28 13.73 0.24
C ALA A 292 14.03 12.23 0.34
N TYR A 293 13.40 11.82 1.43
CA TYR A 293 12.95 10.47 1.71
C TYR A 293 11.43 10.47 1.68
N ILE A 294 10.86 9.54 0.92
CA ILE A 294 9.42 9.37 0.89
C ILE A 294 9.07 7.95 1.29
N THR A 295 8.41 7.84 2.43
CA THR A 295 7.82 6.60 2.89
C THR A 295 6.33 6.65 2.61
N LYS A 296 5.86 5.81 1.68
CA LYS A 296 4.43 5.53 1.56
C LYS A 296 4.05 4.81 2.84
N SER A 297 3.18 5.39 3.65
CA SER A 297 2.52 4.61 4.70
C SER A 297 1.45 3.75 4.02
N ASN A 298 1.88 2.73 3.27
CA ASN A 298 1.04 1.61 2.89
C ASN A 298 0.92 0.70 4.10
N VAL A 299 0.20 1.13 5.13
CA VAL A 299 0.06 0.32 6.34
C VAL A 299 -1.31 0.56 6.93
N ASN A 300 -2.18 -0.43 6.69
CA ASN A 300 -3.55 -0.53 7.17
C ASN A 300 -4.44 0.65 6.78
N ARG A 301 -5.53 0.36 6.06
CA ARG A 301 -6.60 1.29 5.71
C ARG A 301 -7.18 2.10 6.89
N TYR A 302 -6.69 1.98 8.12
CA TYR A 302 -7.30 2.46 9.35
C TYR A 302 -6.28 3.01 10.36
N ASN A 303 -6.54 4.19 10.93
CA ASN A 303 -5.63 4.84 11.88
C ASN A 303 -5.81 4.27 13.28
N PHE A 304 -5.20 3.12 13.53
CA PHE A 304 -5.28 2.45 14.83
C PHE A 304 -4.74 3.30 15.98
N LYS A 305 -3.77 4.18 15.71
CA LYS A 305 -3.23 5.08 16.73
C LYS A 305 -4.26 6.13 17.13
N GLU A 306 -4.93 6.74 16.17
CA GLU A 306 -5.98 7.73 16.42
C GLU A 306 -7.22 7.09 17.07
N TYR A 307 -7.64 5.89 16.64
CA TYR A 307 -8.69 5.15 17.33
C TYR A 307 -8.27 4.72 18.76
N SER A 308 -7.00 4.37 18.97
CA SER A 308 -6.50 4.11 20.34
C SER A 308 -6.49 5.37 21.20
N GLU A 309 -6.23 6.54 20.61
CA GLU A 309 -6.30 7.84 21.27
C GLU A 309 -7.76 8.24 21.57
N GLU A 310 -8.72 7.94 20.67
CA GLU A 310 -10.17 8.10 20.84
C GLU A 310 -10.72 7.19 21.96
N VAL A 311 -10.31 5.92 21.97
CA VAL A 311 -10.61 4.99 23.08
C VAL A 311 -9.97 5.47 24.38
N ALA A 312 -8.79 6.08 24.32
CA ALA A 312 -8.10 6.62 25.49
C ALA A 312 -8.70 7.94 26.01
N SER A 313 -9.34 8.73 25.16
CA SER A 313 -10.03 9.98 25.55
C SER A 313 -11.47 9.73 26.03
N SER A 314 -12.08 8.60 25.67
CA SER A 314 -13.40 8.21 26.14
C SER A 314 -13.40 7.91 27.66
N ASN A 315 -14.36 8.47 28.39
CA ASN A 315 -14.58 8.25 29.83
C ASN A 315 -15.31 6.93 30.15
N SER A 316 -15.38 5.99 29.20
CA SER A 316 -16.13 4.75 29.38
C SER A 316 -15.32 3.63 30.07
N PHE A 317 -15.98 2.84 30.91
CA PHE A 317 -15.42 1.63 31.54
C PHE A 317 -14.90 0.61 30.51
N LEU A 318 -15.43 0.62 29.28
CA LEU A 318 -15.01 -0.26 28.20
C LEU A 318 -13.59 0.03 27.66
N ARG A 319 -12.98 1.17 28.02
CA ARG A 319 -11.58 1.47 27.70
C ARG A 319 -10.62 0.42 28.26
N TYR A 320 -10.85 -0.05 29.48
CA TYR A 320 -9.99 -1.02 30.15
C TYR A 320 -10.06 -2.42 29.54
N TYR A 321 -11.14 -2.74 28.82
CA TYR A 321 -11.37 -4.03 28.17
C TYR A 321 -11.10 -4.01 26.66
N SER A 322 -10.64 -2.87 26.12
CA SER A 322 -10.34 -2.72 24.70
C SER A 322 -8.98 -3.31 24.35
N LEU A 323 -8.91 -4.13 23.30
CA LEU A 323 -7.65 -4.69 22.77
C LEU A 323 -6.67 -3.61 22.30
N TYR A 324 -7.14 -2.39 22.06
CA TYR A 324 -6.31 -1.23 21.70
C TYR A 324 -5.48 -0.68 22.86
N SER A 325 -5.78 -1.07 24.10
CA SER A 325 -4.98 -0.69 25.27
C SER A 325 -3.67 -1.49 25.39
N LEU A 326 -3.54 -2.58 24.62
CA LEU A 326 -2.37 -3.47 24.67
C LEU A 326 -1.14 -2.86 23.98
N PRO A 327 0.09 -3.27 24.35
CA PRO A 327 1.29 -2.93 23.60
C PRO A 327 1.22 -3.38 22.13
N THR A 328 1.86 -2.64 21.22
CA THR A 328 1.80 -2.90 19.77
C THR A 328 2.16 -4.33 19.33
N PRO A 329 3.13 -5.04 19.95
CA PRO A 329 3.41 -6.43 19.59
C PRO A 329 2.24 -7.37 19.93
N LEU A 330 1.57 -7.15 21.06
CA LEU A 330 0.41 -7.94 21.48
C LEU A 330 -0.80 -7.66 20.57
N GLN A 331 -1.00 -6.41 20.14
CA GLN A 331 -2.08 -6.08 19.21
C GLN A 331 -1.96 -6.86 17.90
N ASN A 332 -0.75 -6.96 17.34
CA ASN A 332 -0.50 -7.73 16.10
C ASN A 332 -0.79 -9.21 16.27
N LEU A 333 -0.44 -9.79 17.43
CA LEU A 333 -0.74 -11.18 17.76
C LEU A 333 -2.26 -11.40 17.88
N PHE A 334 -2.96 -10.58 18.67
CA PHE A 334 -4.39 -10.74 18.90
C PHE A 334 -5.24 -10.50 17.66
N ARG A 335 -4.77 -9.64 16.75
CA ARG A 335 -5.39 -9.41 15.45
C ARG A 335 -5.56 -10.69 14.62
N LEU A 336 -4.64 -11.63 14.77
CA LEU A 336 -4.66 -12.91 14.07
C LEU A 336 -5.33 -13.99 14.93
N VAL A 337 -5.01 -14.05 16.23
CA VAL A 337 -5.58 -15.04 17.17
C VAL A 337 -7.10 -14.94 17.24
N ILE A 338 -7.67 -13.73 17.17
CA ILE A 338 -9.13 -13.53 17.25
C ILE A 338 -9.91 -14.11 16.06
N LEU A 339 -9.22 -14.40 14.95
CA LEU A 339 -9.81 -14.99 13.76
C LEU A 339 -9.82 -16.52 13.80
N ILE A 340 -9.03 -17.16 14.68
CA ILE A 340 -8.97 -18.63 14.82
C ILE A 340 -10.36 -19.24 15.04
N PRO A 341 -11.23 -18.70 15.93
CA PRO A 341 -12.58 -19.23 16.11
C PRO A 341 -13.46 -19.14 14.86
N ILE A 342 -13.21 -18.18 13.97
CA ILE A 342 -13.90 -18.06 12.68
C ILE A 342 -13.45 -19.17 11.74
N GLY A 343 -12.15 -19.48 11.70
CA GLY A 343 -11.65 -20.66 10.98
C GLY A 343 -12.28 -21.95 11.49
N ALA A 344 -12.44 -22.08 12.81
CA ALA A 344 -13.15 -23.21 13.41
C ALA A 344 -14.64 -23.26 13.04
N LEU A 345 -15.28 -22.12 12.81
CA LEU A 345 -16.65 -22.04 12.31
C LEU A 345 -16.75 -22.59 10.89
N VAL A 346 -15.81 -22.19 10.01
CA VAL A 346 -15.71 -22.71 8.64
C VAL A 346 -15.57 -24.23 8.65
N LEU A 347 -14.66 -24.75 9.49
CA LEU A 347 -14.48 -26.19 9.64
C LEU A 347 -15.76 -26.88 10.14
N SER A 348 -16.44 -26.31 11.14
CA SER A 348 -17.67 -26.86 11.70
C SER A 348 -18.76 -26.98 10.61
N VAL A 349 -18.92 -25.96 9.77
CA VAL A 349 -19.83 -26.00 8.62
C VAL A 349 -19.40 -27.07 7.61
N ALA A 350 -18.11 -27.10 7.24
CA ALA A 350 -17.58 -28.07 6.29
C ALA A 350 -17.74 -29.52 6.78
N ARG A 351 -17.58 -29.77 8.07
CA ARG A 351 -17.67 -31.12 8.65
C ARG A 351 -19.11 -31.54 8.96
N ASN A 352 -19.92 -30.65 9.51
CA ASN A 352 -21.27 -30.99 9.99
C ASN A 352 -22.33 -30.88 8.89
N MET A 353 -22.22 -29.88 7.99
CA MET A 353 -23.18 -29.70 6.91
C MET A 353 -22.72 -30.36 5.61
N ILE A 354 -21.45 -30.19 5.23
CA ILE A 354 -20.94 -30.72 3.95
C ILE A 354 -20.47 -32.16 4.10
N GLY A 355 -19.74 -32.49 5.17
CA GLY A 355 -19.18 -33.81 5.43
C GLY A 355 -17.79 -34.04 4.81
N ILE A 356 -16.96 -33.00 4.75
CA ILE A 356 -15.59 -33.08 4.21
C ILE A 356 -14.67 -33.76 5.25
N PRO A 357 -13.91 -34.81 4.89
CA PRO A 357 -12.95 -35.44 5.80
C PRO A 357 -11.71 -34.55 5.98
N THR A 358 -11.23 -34.44 7.22
CA THR A 358 -10.09 -33.59 7.58
C THR A 358 -9.19 -34.27 8.59
N PHE A 359 -7.91 -33.88 8.60
CA PHE A 359 -6.98 -34.25 9.66
C PHE A 359 -7.38 -33.53 10.95
N GLY A 360 -7.94 -34.26 11.91
CA GLY A 360 -8.33 -33.69 13.20
C GLY A 360 -9.35 -32.54 13.09
N ILE A 361 -9.51 -31.83 14.21
CA ILE A 361 -10.45 -30.69 14.33
C ILE A 361 -9.70 -29.35 14.33
N PHE A 362 -8.40 -29.34 14.58
CA PHE A 362 -7.64 -28.10 14.71
C PHE A 362 -6.60 -27.90 13.61
N THR A 363 -6.16 -28.98 12.97
CA THR A 363 -5.10 -28.98 11.98
C THR A 363 -5.37 -28.10 10.75
N PRO A 364 -6.59 -28.06 10.16
CA PRO A 364 -6.85 -27.15 9.04
C PRO A 364 -6.68 -25.67 9.42
N ILE A 365 -7.03 -25.31 10.66
CA ILE A 365 -6.95 -23.93 11.16
C ILE A 365 -5.50 -23.56 11.48
N LEU A 366 -4.74 -24.49 12.08
CA LEU A 366 -3.29 -24.32 12.26
C LEU A 366 -2.58 -24.18 10.91
N LEU A 367 -2.95 -24.97 9.92
CA LEU A 367 -2.36 -24.89 8.59
C LEU A 367 -2.69 -23.53 7.90
N ALA A 368 -3.91 -23.02 8.10
CA ALA A 368 -4.28 -21.68 7.63
C ALA A 368 -3.43 -20.57 8.29
N MET A 369 -3.15 -20.70 9.59
CA MET A 369 -2.27 -19.79 10.33
C MET A 369 -0.83 -19.84 9.81
N PHE A 370 -0.33 -21.05 9.54
CA PHE A 370 0.98 -21.24 8.92
C PHE A 370 1.09 -20.55 7.55
N PHE A 371 0.07 -20.66 6.69
CA PHE A 371 0.04 -19.95 5.41
C PHE A 371 -0.07 -18.42 5.57
N TYR A 372 -0.75 -17.96 6.62
CA TYR A 372 -0.84 -16.54 6.95
C TYR A 372 0.52 -15.95 7.33
N GLU A 373 1.30 -16.65 8.15
CA GLU A 373 2.62 -16.15 8.60
C GLU A 373 3.71 -16.26 7.52
N THR A 374 3.66 -17.28 6.66
CA THR A 374 4.78 -17.62 5.77
C THR A 374 4.59 -17.23 4.30
N ASN A 375 3.46 -16.62 3.94
CA ASN A 375 2.95 -16.47 2.56
C ASN A 375 2.39 -17.77 1.99
N LEU A 376 1.26 -17.70 1.27
CA LEU A 376 0.55 -18.85 0.75
C LEU A 376 1.41 -19.72 -0.19
N LEU A 377 2.10 -19.09 -1.15
CA LEU A 377 2.86 -19.84 -2.17
C LEU A 377 4.02 -20.59 -1.52
N PHE A 378 4.77 -19.88 -0.67
CA PHE A 378 5.87 -20.46 0.08
C PHE A 378 5.39 -21.56 1.03
N GLY A 379 4.34 -21.29 1.80
CA GLY A 379 3.76 -22.23 2.75
C GLY A 379 3.32 -23.52 2.08
N ILE A 380 2.66 -23.45 0.91
CA ILE A 380 2.27 -24.65 0.15
C ILE A 380 3.50 -25.44 -0.31
N CYS A 381 4.51 -24.79 -0.88
CA CYS A 381 5.74 -25.46 -1.33
C CYS A 381 6.46 -26.15 -0.16
N PHE A 382 6.65 -25.45 0.95
CA PHE A 382 7.28 -26.00 2.15
C PHE A 382 6.47 -27.16 2.74
N PHE A 383 5.15 -27.01 2.80
CA PHE A 383 4.26 -28.06 3.32
C PHE A 383 4.30 -29.34 2.48
N LEU A 384 4.27 -29.22 1.15
CA LEU A 384 4.39 -30.37 0.25
C LEU A 384 5.77 -31.05 0.36
N LEU A 385 6.84 -30.27 0.48
CA LEU A 385 8.18 -30.79 0.73
C LEU A 385 8.23 -31.57 2.05
N MET A 386 7.66 -31.02 3.13
CA MET A 386 7.61 -31.66 4.44
C MET A 386 6.80 -32.96 4.42
N ILE A 387 5.68 -33.01 3.69
CA ILE A 387 4.92 -34.25 3.48
C ILE A 387 5.78 -35.31 2.79
N GLY A 388 6.51 -34.92 1.73
CA GLY A 388 7.43 -35.82 1.02
C GLY A 388 8.54 -36.36 1.91
N LEU A 389 9.16 -35.49 2.71
CA LEU A 389 10.20 -35.88 3.66
C LEU A 389 9.67 -36.80 4.76
N GLY A 390 8.46 -36.57 5.25
CA GLY A 390 7.82 -37.42 6.25
C GLY A 390 7.50 -38.82 5.76
N PHE A 391 7.09 -38.95 4.49
CA PHE A 391 6.91 -40.25 3.86
C PHE A 391 8.26 -40.99 3.74
N PHE A 392 9.30 -40.29 3.31
CA PHE A 392 10.66 -40.85 3.21
C PHE A 392 11.23 -41.24 4.58
N GLU A 393 11.07 -40.39 5.60
CA GLU A 393 11.49 -40.66 6.97
C GLU A 393 10.80 -41.92 7.50
N ARG A 394 9.48 -42.05 7.34
CA ARG A 394 8.76 -43.25 7.79
C ARG A 394 9.31 -44.50 7.14
N TYR A 395 9.46 -44.49 5.81
CA TYR A 395 10.02 -45.61 5.06
C TYR A 395 11.45 -45.96 5.51
N ALA A 396 12.30 -44.97 5.78
CA ALA A 396 13.66 -45.17 6.24
C ALA A 396 13.72 -45.72 7.67
N LEU A 397 12.92 -45.16 8.58
CA LEU A 397 12.95 -45.46 10.01
C LEU A 397 12.15 -46.70 10.43
N ASP A 398 11.18 -47.16 9.61
CA ASP A 398 10.41 -48.37 9.92
C ASP A 398 11.29 -49.62 10.05
N LYS A 399 12.50 -49.63 9.46
CA LYS A 399 13.49 -50.70 9.62
C LYS A 399 14.12 -50.78 11.02
N TYR A 400 14.05 -49.70 11.79
CA TYR A 400 14.77 -49.54 13.06
C TYR A 400 13.91 -49.80 14.29
N TYR A 401 12.62 -50.14 14.12
CA TYR A 401 11.68 -50.44 15.22
C TYR A 401 11.74 -49.45 16.39
N LEU A 402 11.82 -48.15 16.06
CA LEU A 402 12.01 -47.10 17.06
C LEU A 402 10.78 -46.91 17.95
N LEU A 403 11.03 -46.58 19.22
CA LEU A 403 10.01 -46.09 20.15
C LEU A 403 9.43 -44.75 19.65
N ALA A 404 8.20 -44.44 20.05
CA ALA A 404 7.48 -43.24 19.58
C ALA A 404 8.22 -41.92 19.89
N VAL A 405 8.83 -41.81 21.08
CA VAL A 405 9.52 -40.57 21.52
C VAL A 405 10.78 -40.27 20.69
N PRO A 406 11.73 -41.20 20.50
CA PRO A 406 12.87 -41.00 19.60
C PRO A 406 12.46 -40.67 18.16
N ARG A 407 11.38 -41.28 17.66
CA ARG A 407 10.87 -41.01 16.31
C ARG A 407 10.44 -39.55 16.15
N LEU A 408 9.65 -39.05 17.09
CA LEU A 408 9.19 -37.65 17.08
C LEU A 408 10.35 -36.65 17.12
N SER A 409 11.40 -36.96 17.89
CA SER A 409 12.60 -36.13 17.95
C SER A 409 13.34 -36.07 16.60
N ILE A 410 13.44 -37.19 15.88
CA ILE A 410 14.05 -37.25 14.55
C ILE A 410 13.23 -36.44 13.54
N LEU A 411 11.91 -36.60 13.53
CA LEU A 411 10.99 -35.87 12.66
C LEU A 411 11.09 -34.35 12.89
N LEU A 412 11.12 -33.93 14.16
CA LEU A 412 11.33 -32.53 14.52
C LEU A 412 12.70 -32.01 14.07
N THR A 413 13.77 -32.81 14.26
CA THR A 413 15.13 -32.46 13.81
C THR A 413 15.18 -32.28 12.29
N ILE A 414 14.57 -33.18 11.51
CA ILE A 414 14.47 -33.07 10.05
C ILE A 414 13.70 -31.82 9.64
N THR A 415 12.60 -31.51 10.34
CA THR A 415 11.80 -30.30 10.11
C THR A 415 12.65 -29.04 10.28
N VAL A 416 13.44 -28.96 11.37
CA VAL A 416 14.32 -27.83 11.65
C VAL A 416 15.43 -27.72 10.59
N ILE A 417 16.07 -28.83 10.22
CA ILE A 417 17.12 -28.83 9.17
C ILE A 417 16.54 -28.34 7.83
N THR A 418 15.34 -28.80 7.48
CA THR A 418 14.68 -28.41 6.24
C THR A 418 14.32 -26.93 6.27
N LEU A 419 13.82 -26.42 7.39
CA LEU A 419 13.55 -24.99 7.54
C LEU A 419 14.81 -24.14 7.42
N ILE A 420 15.95 -24.56 8.01
CA ILE A 420 17.24 -23.87 7.86
C ILE A 420 17.68 -23.86 6.39
N LEU A 421 17.69 -25.02 5.74
CA LEU A 421 18.10 -25.16 4.34
C LEU A 421 17.23 -24.31 3.42
N PHE A 422 15.91 -24.39 3.61
CA PHE A 422 14.93 -23.66 2.79
C PHE A 422 15.03 -22.15 3.03
N SER A 423 15.34 -21.70 4.25
CA SER A 423 15.56 -20.28 4.56
C SER A 423 16.82 -19.73 3.87
N ILE A 424 17.93 -20.49 3.87
CA ILE A 424 19.17 -20.12 3.17
C ILE A 424 18.92 -20.02 1.66
N LEU A 425 18.25 -21.01 1.07
CA LEU A 425 17.90 -21.00 -0.36
C LEU A 425 16.99 -19.84 -0.74
N ASN A 426 16.17 -19.37 0.20
CA ASN A 426 15.22 -18.30 -0.03
C ASN A 426 15.87 -16.91 -0.09
N GLU A 427 16.96 -16.69 0.65
CA GLU A 427 17.68 -15.41 0.68
C GLU A 427 18.29 -15.05 -0.70
N GLU A 428 18.66 -16.07 -1.47
CA GLU A 428 19.19 -15.93 -2.84
C GLU A 428 18.09 -15.66 -3.90
N ILE A 429 16.82 -15.96 -3.58
CA ILE A 429 15.69 -15.83 -4.50
C ILE A 429 14.88 -14.59 -4.10
N SER A 430 15.10 -13.47 -4.80
CA SER A 430 14.48 -12.15 -4.52
C SER A 430 12.94 -12.11 -4.55
N PHE A 431 12.27 -13.24 -4.85
CA PHE A 431 10.82 -13.36 -4.96
C PHE A 431 10.11 -13.51 -3.60
N PHE A 432 10.82 -13.89 -2.54
CA PHE A 432 10.21 -14.30 -1.25
C PHE A 432 10.68 -13.44 -0.04
N ASN A 433 11.09 -12.19 -0.28
CA ASN A 433 11.72 -11.24 0.65
C ASN A 433 10.90 -10.82 1.91
N GLN A 434 9.88 -11.57 2.33
CA GLN A 434 9.03 -11.23 3.48
C GLN A 434 8.85 -12.43 4.42
N MET A 435 9.96 -13.08 4.80
CA MET A 435 9.94 -14.16 5.80
C MET A 435 10.11 -13.59 7.20
N SER A 436 9.17 -13.89 8.10
CA SER A 436 9.44 -13.90 9.53
C SER A 436 9.48 -15.35 9.97
N VAL A 437 10.67 -15.87 10.32
CA VAL A 437 10.81 -17.24 10.82
C VAL A 437 10.27 -17.29 12.25
N THR A 438 9.10 -17.90 12.43
CA THR A 438 8.46 -18.11 13.74
C THR A 438 8.55 -19.59 14.15
N LEU A 439 8.37 -19.89 15.43
CA LEU A 439 8.38 -21.27 15.96
C LEU A 439 7.11 -22.06 15.57
N PHE A 440 6.01 -21.37 15.27
CA PHE A 440 4.71 -21.97 14.95
C PHE A 440 4.75 -22.90 13.71
N PRO A 441 5.29 -22.47 12.55
CA PRO A 441 5.51 -23.30 11.36
C PRO A 441 6.16 -24.66 11.63
N ILE A 442 7.16 -24.71 12.50
CA ILE A 442 7.89 -25.94 12.83
C ILE A 442 6.94 -26.90 13.53
N VAL A 443 6.30 -26.46 14.61
CA VAL A 443 5.40 -27.31 15.41
C VAL A 443 4.22 -27.82 14.58
N ILE A 444 3.63 -26.95 13.75
CA ILE A 444 2.47 -27.29 12.93
C ILE A 444 2.83 -28.33 11.87
N THR A 445 3.94 -28.15 11.15
CA THR A 445 4.34 -29.09 10.10
C THR A 445 4.82 -30.42 10.67
N THR A 446 5.58 -30.42 11.78
CA THR A 446 6.00 -31.66 12.47
C THR A 446 4.79 -32.50 12.89
N ILE A 447 3.81 -31.91 13.60
CA ILE A 447 2.61 -32.63 14.05
C ILE A 447 1.76 -33.09 12.84
N PHE A 448 1.68 -32.27 11.80
CA PHE A 448 0.97 -32.65 10.58
C PHE A 448 1.59 -33.89 9.93
N VAL A 449 2.90 -33.85 9.71
CA VAL A 449 3.64 -34.92 9.05
C VAL A 449 3.54 -36.22 9.83
N GLU A 450 3.64 -36.17 11.16
CA GLU A 450 3.40 -37.33 12.01
C GLU A 450 2.02 -37.94 11.77
N ARG A 451 0.96 -37.12 11.86
CA ARG A 451 -0.44 -37.56 11.69
C ARG A 451 -0.70 -38.11 10.29
N PHE A 452 -0.17 -37.45 9.27
CA PHE A 452 -0.25 -37.90 7.88
C PHE A 452 0.39 -39.28 7.71
N SER A 453 1.59 -39.46 8.26
CA SER A 453 2.37 -40.69 8.14
C SER A 453 1.71 -41.89 8.85
N ILE A 454 1.07 -41.65 10.01
CA ILE A 454 0.29 -42.67 10.72
C ILE A 454 -0.97 -43.05 9.92
N MET A 455 -1.71 -42.05 9.41
CA MET A 455 -2.97 -42.30 8.68
C MET A 455 -2.76 -43.09 7.39
N ILE A 456 -1.63 -42.90 6.70
CA ILE A 456 -1.28 -43.72 5.52
C ILE A 456 -1.29 -45.22 5.84
N ILE A 457 -0.80 -45.60 7.02
CA ILE A 457 -0.68 -46.99 7.44
C ILE A 457 -2.03 -47.52 7.93
N GLU A 458 -2.76 -46.71 8.71
CA GLU A 458 -4.01 -47.14 9.35
C GLU A 458 -5.20 -47.17 8.38
N GLU A 459 -5.32 -46.15 7.52
CA GLU A 459 -6.50 -45.94 6.66
C GLU A 459 -6.18 -46.08 5.17
N GLY A 460 -4.90 -46.23 4.81
CA GLY A 460 -4.44 -46.39 3.44
C GLY A 460 -4.19 -45.06 2.71
N ILE A 461 -3.40 -45.14 1.65
CA ILE A 461 -2.92 -43.99 0.87
C ILE A 461 -4.09 -43.18 0.29
N PHE A 462 -5.06 -43.83 -0.35
CA PHE A 462 -6.17 -43.14 -1.02
C PHE A 462 -7.01 -42.30 -0.04
N HIS A 463 -7.41 -42.89 1.10
CA HIS A 463 -8.21 -42.19 2.10
C HIS A 463 -7.43 -41.01 2.72
N THR A 464 -6.14 -41.21 2.97
CA THR A 464 -5.24 -40.15 3.46
C THR A 464 -5.17 -38.97 2.49
N PHE A 465 -5.01 -39.20 1.18
CA PHE A 465 -4.93 -38.12 0.20
C PHE A 465 -6.25 -37.36 0.05
N VAL A 466 -7.40 -38.03 0.12
CA VAL A 466 -8.72 -37.36 0.15
C VAL A 466 -8.84 -36.47 1.39
N THR A 467 -8.40 -36.96 2.54
CA THR A 467 -8.41 -36.22 3.82
C THR A 467 -7.42 -35.05 3.81
N LEU A 468 -6.27 -35.21 3.14
CA LEU A 468 -5.28 -34.15 2.92
C LEU A 468 -5.87 -33.04 2.07
N ALA A 469 -6.51 -33.38 0.95
CA ALA A 469 -7.17 -32.41 0.08
C ALA A 469 -8.29 -31.65 0.81
N GLY A 470 -9.11 -32.33 1.61
CA GLY A 470 -10.15 -31.69 2.44
C GLY A 470 -9.56 -30.74 3.49
N THR A 471 -8.46 -31.12 4.13
CA THR A 471 -7.75 -30.28 5.10
C THR A 471 -7.16 -29.03 4.44
N LEU A 472 -6.50 -29.20 3.29
CA LEU A 472 -5.89 -28.10 2.53
C LEU A 472 -6.96 -27.12 2.00
N LEU A 473 -8.09 -27.65 1.52
CA LEU A 473 -9.23 -26.85 1.05
C LEU A 473 -9.74 -25.93 2.17
N ILE A 474 -9.99 -26.49 3.35
CA ILE A 474 -10.50 -25.71 4.49
C ILE A 474 -9.45 -24.73 5.01
N ALA A 475 -8.17 -25.13 5.00
CA ALA A 475 -7.07 -24.24 5.35
C ALA A 475 -6.99 -23.04 4.39
N LEU A 476 -7.15 -23.25 3.08
CA LEU A 476 -7.16 -22.20 2.07
C LEU A 476 -8.35 -21.25 2.25
N ILE A 477 -9.57 -21.79 2.46
CA ILE A 477 -10.77 -20.96 2.69
C ILE A 477 -10.59 -20.13 3.96
N SER A 478 -10.10 -20.73 5.04
CA SER A 478 -9.84 -20.03 6.30
C SER A 478 -8.77 -18.95 6.14
N TYR A 479 -7.69 -19.26 5.39
CA TYR A 479 -6.64 -18.30 5.04
C TYR A 479 -7.21 -17.10 4.27
N MET A 480 -8.07 -17.33 3.27
CA MET A 480 -8.71 -16.24 2.51
C MET A 480 -9.57 -15.33 3.42
N ILE A 481 -10.27 -15.92 4.39
CA ILE A 481 -11.04 -15.16 5.39
C ILE A 481 -10.10 -14.34 6.27
N PHE A 482 -8.94 -14.88 6.65
CA PHE A 482 -7.96 -14.16 7.47
C PHE A 482 -7.35 -12.96 6.73
N PHE A 483 -7.27 -13.02 5.40
CA PHE A 483 -6.79 -11.92 4.57
C PHE A 483 -7.81 -10.76 4.45
N PHE A 484 -9.08 -10.99 4.81
CA PHE A 484 -10.10 -9.96 4.71
C PHE A 484 -9.96 -8.93 5.84
N GLY A 485 -9.19 -7.86 5.58
CA GLY A 485 -8.82 -6.86 6.58
C GLY A 485 -9.99 -6.24 7.34
N SER A 486 -11.15 -6.03 6.68
CA SER A 486 -12.34 -5.49 7.34
C SER A 486 -12.89 -6.41 8.44
N LEU A 487 -12.85 -7.73 8.24
CA LEU A 487 -13.28 -8.71 9.25
C LEU A 487 -12.31 -8.73 10.43
N GLN A 488 -11.01 -8.69 10.12
CA GLN A 488 -9.95 -8.61 11.12
C GLN A 488 -10.11 -7.40 12.03
N ILE A 489 -10.41 -6.24 11.45
CA ILE A 489 -10.65 -5.01 12.22
C ILE A 489 -11.93 -5.11 13.02
N LEU A 490 -13.04 -5.55 12.41
CA LEU A 490 -14.32 -5.66 13.08
C LEU A 490 -14.22 -6.52 14.36
N PHE A 491 -13.60 -7.70 14.27
CA PHE A 491 -13.43 -8.60 15.42
C PHE A 491 -12.40 -8.08 16.42
N PHE A 492 -11.37 -7.36 15.98
CA PHE A 492 -10.39 -6.75 16.88
C PHE A 492 -10.99 -5.54 17.63
N THR A 493 -11.82 -4.75 16.98
CA THR A 493 -12.54 -3.61 17.58
C THR A 493 -13.65 -4.08 18.52
N HIS A 494 -14.36 -5.14 18.13
CA HIS A 494 -15.47 -5.72 18.89
C HIS A 494 -15.25 -7.20 19.16
N PRO A 495 -14.36 -7.56 20.12
CA PRO A 495 -14.10 -8.96 20.48
C PRO A 495 -15.36 -9.66 21.00
N GLU A 496 -16.39 -8.93 21.43
CA GLU A 496 -17.67 -9.51 21.87
C GLU A 496 -18.37 -10.29 20.75
N LEU A 497 -18.07 -10.00 19.48
CA LEU A 497 -18.61 -10.76 18.34
C LEU A 497 -18.22 -12.25 18.40
N LEU A 498 -17.19 -12.63 19.15
CA LEU A 498 -16.88 -14.04 19.42
C LEU A 498 -18.03 -14.79 20.11
N PHE A 499 -18.87 -14.12 20.91
CA PHE A 499 -20.05 -14.76 21.50
C PHE A 499 -21.08 -15.16 20.45
N ILE A 500 -21.23 -14.37 19.37
CA ILE A 500 -22.05 -14.76 18.21
C ILE A 500 -21.45 -15.99 17.55
N VAL A 501 -20.13 -16.05 17.38
CA VAL A 501 -19.45 -17.24 16.82
C VAL A 501 -19.74 -18.47 17.69
N ILE A 502 -19.66 -18.36 19.02
CA ILE A 502 -20.03 -19.44 19.94
C ILE A 502 -21.50 -19.84 19.78
N ALA A 503 -22.41 -18.86 19.67
CA ALA A 503 -23.84 -19.12 19.48
C ALA A 503 -24.09 -19.93 18.20
N ILE A 504 -23.45 -19.56 17.09
CA ILE A 504 -23.55 -20.29 15.82
C ILE A 504 -22.93 -21.68 15.95
N GLN A 505 -21.79 -21.83 16.64
CA GLN A 505 -21.18 -23.14 16.87
C GLN A 505 -22.09 -24.09 17.66
N ILE A 506 -22.80 -23.57 18.67
CA ILE A 506 -23.80 -24.36 19.41
C ILE A 506 -24.93 -24.82 18.47
N LEU A 507 -25.44 -23.93 17.62
CA LEU A 507 -26.47 -24.27 16.63
C LEU A 507 -26.00 -25.34 15.64
N LEU A 508 -24.77 -25.21 15.13
CA LEU A 508 -24.16 -26.19 14.23
C LEU A 508 -23.91 -27.53 14.93
N GLY A 509 -23.50 -27.52 16.21
CA GLY A 509 -23.30 -28.75 16.99
C GLY A 509 -24.59 -29.52 17.27
N GLN A 510 -25.74 -28.84 17.27
CA GLN A 510 -27.06 -29.48 17.40
C GLN A 510 -27.71 -29.83 16.06
N TYR A 511 -27.04 -29.56 14.94
CA TYR A 511 -27.57 -29.87 13.62
C TYR A 511 -27.64 -31.39 13.43
N LYS A 512 -28.87 -31.91 13.35
CA LYS A 512 -29.16 -33.33 13.08
C LYS A 512 -29.55 -33.60 11.62
N GLY A 513 -29.42 -32.61 10.74
CA GLY A 513 -29.78 -32.78 9.33
C GLY A 513 -28.79 -33.68 8.58
N TYR A 514 -29.22 -34.23 7.46
CA TYR A 514 -28.35 -35.02 6.58
C TYR A 514 -27.19 -34.17 6.04
N ARG A 515 -26.02 -34.77 5.90
CA ARG A 515 -24.87 -34.11 5.26
C ARG A 515 -25.11 -34.01 3.76
N ILE A 516 -24.63 -32.94 3.15
CA ILE A 516 -24.72 -32.75 1.70
C ILE A 516 -24.02 -33.90 0.96
N SER A 517 -22.87 -34.35 1.45
CA SER A 517 -22.17 -35.52 0.89
C SER A 517 -22.99 -36.82 0.96
N GLU A 518 -23.79 -36.99 2.01
CA GLU A 518 -24.69 -38.14 2.17
C GLU A 518 -25.85 -38.08 1.17
N LEU A 519 -26.40 -36.90 0.91
CA LEU A 519 -27.44 -36.72 -0.12
C LEU A 519 -26.95 -37.14 -1.51
N PHE A 520 -25.69 -36.85 -1.85
CA PHE A 520 -25.09 -37.28 -3.13
C PHE A 520 -24.82 -38.80 -3.16
N ARG A 521 -24.34 -39.38 -2.05
CA ARG A 521 -24.08 -40.82 -1.95
C ARG A 521 -25.35 -41.67 -1.96
N PHE A 522 -26.43 -41.19 -1.33
CA PHE A 522 -27.71 -41.92 -1.28
C PHE A 522 -28.59 -41.69 -2.51
N LYS A 523 -28.25 -40.76 -3.39
CA LYS A 523 -28.96 -40.53 -4.66
C LYS A 523 -28.99 -41.79 -5.54
N GLU A 524 -28.00 -42.67 -5.42
CA GLU A 524 -27.98 -43.96 -6.13
C GLU A 524 -28.98 -44.98 -5.55
N ILE A 525 -29.29 -44.91 -4.25
CA ILE A 525 -30.24 -45.81 -3.59
C ILE A 525 -31.69 -45.40 -3.89
N PHE A 526 -31.97 -44.09 -4.03
CA PHE A 526 -33.31 -43.57 -4.37
C PHE A 526 -33.64 -43.62 -5.86
N LYS A 527 -32.75 -44.14 -6.71
CA LYS A 527 -32.96 -44.26 -8.16
C LYS A 527 -33.37 -45.68 -8.60
N SER A 528 -33.71 -46.56 -7.65
CA SER A 528 -34.23 -47.91 -7.90
C SER A 528 -35.75 -47.98 -7.93
#